data_AF-A0A674E939-F1
#
_entry.id   AF-A0A674E939-F1
#
_cell.length_a   1.000
_cell.length_b   1.000
_cell.length_c   1.000
_cell.angle_alpha   90.00
_cell.angle_beta   90.00
_cell.angle_gamma   90.00
#
_symmetry.space_group_name_H-M   'P 1'
#
loop_
_entity.id
_entity.type
_entity.pdbx_description
1 polymer ?
#
loop_
_entity_poly.entity_id
_entity_poly.type
_entity_poly.pdbx_seq_one_letter_code
_entity_poly.pdbx_strand_id
1 'polypeptide(L)' 'MAESEADTPSTPIEFESKYFEFDGVRLPPFCRRKMEEIANFSLRSSDILIVTYPKSELI' A
#
# COMPACT_ATOMS: atom_id res chain seq x y z
N MET A 1 -25.80 -3.56 -30.61
CA MET A 1 -25.81 -2.97 -29.26
C MET A 1 -24.37 -2.62 -28.95
N ALA A 2 -24.07 -1.33 -28.82
CA ALA A 2 -22.76 -0.87 -28.39
C ALA A 2 -22.86 -0.62 -26.88
N GLU A 3 -22.09 -1.37 -26.10
CA GLU A 3 -21.93 -1.08 -24.67
C GLU A 3 -21.16 0.23 -24.56
N SER A 4 -21.84 1.29 -24.17
CA SER A 4 -21.22 2.57 -23.87
C SER A 4 -20.32 2.40 -22.65
N GLU A 5 -19.01 2.53 -22.87
CA GLU A 5 -18.03 2.67 -21.79
C GLU A 5 -18.43 3.87 -20.94
N ALA A 6 -18.79 3.62 -19.69
CA ALA A 6 -19.11 4.67 -18.74
C ALA A 6 -17.81 5.42 -18.40
N ASP A 7 -17.65 6.60 -19.00
CA ASP A 7 -16.64 7.58 -18.64
C ASP A 7 -16.94 8.07 -17.21
N THR A 8 -16.39 7.37 -16.21
CA THR A 8 -16.50 7.79 -14.81
C THR A 8 -15.54 8.94 -14.56
N PRO A 9 -16.03 10.14 -14.17
CA PRO A 9 -15.17 11.25 -13.81
C PRO A 9 -14.31 10.83 -12.63
N SER A 10 -13.00 10.76 -12.84
CA SER A 10 -12.03 10.47 -11.79
C SER A 10 -11.99 11.66 -10.84
N THR A 11 -12.77 11.62 -9.77
CA THR A 11 -12.75 12.65 -8.71
C THR A 11 -11.34 12.70 -8.12
N PRO A 12 -10.56 13.79 -8.30
CA PRO A 12 -9.16 13.83 -7.85
C PRO A 12 -9.00 13.83 -6.33
N ILE A 13 -10.09 14.05 -5.59
CA ILE A 13 -10.07 14.47 -4.18
C ILE A 13 -10.05 13.27 -3.21
N GLU A 14 -10.55 12.09 -3.61
CA GLU A 14 -10.54 10.91 -2.72
C GLU A 14 -9.20 10.14 -2.75
N PHE A 15 -8.37 10.37 -3.77
CA PHE A 15 -7.15 9.58 -3.99
C PHE A 15 -6.03 9.91 -2.99
N GLU A 16 -5.89 11.18 -2.61
CA GLU A 16 -4.84 11.66 -1.69
C GLU A 16 -5.02 11.15 -0.24
N SER A 17 -6.26 10.82 0.14
CA SER A 17 -6.57 10.28 1.48
C SER A 17 -6.45 8.75 1.54
N LYS A 18 -6.45 8.08 0.38
CA LYS A 18 -6.59 6.63 0.28
C LYS A 18 -5.27 5.87 0.34
N TYR A 19 -4.16 6.52 0.00
CA TYR A 19 -2.83 5.91 0.01
C TYR A 19 -1.78 6.88 0.57
N PHE A 20 -0.66 6.30 0.99
CA PHE A 20 0.52 7.02 1.42
C PHE A 20 1.64 6.71 0.44
N GLU A 21 2.22 7.73 -0.19
CA GLU A 21 3.39 7.57 -1.04
C GLU A 21 4.67 7.66 -0.20
N PHE A 22 5.55 6.68 -0.34
CA PHE A 22 6.86 6.63 0.29
C PHE A 22 7.87 6.10 -0.71
N ASP A 23 8.91 6.90 -1.01
CA ASP A 23 9.95 6.56 -1.99
C ASP A 23 9.40 6.05 -3.34
N GLY A 24 8.34 6.69 -3.84
CA GLY A 24 7.66 6.33 -5.10
C GLY A 24 6.77 5.09 -5.03
N VAL A 25 6.57 4.49 -3.85
CA VAL A 25 5.70 3.32 -3.62
C VAL A 25 4.42 3.74 -2.90
N ARG A 26 3.27 3.24 -3.39
CA ARG A 26 1.97 3.43 -2.73
C ARG A 26 1.77 2.39 -1.64
N LEU A 27 1.73 2.87 -0.39
CA LEU A 27 1.45 2.10 0.80
C LEU A 27 0.04 2.41 1.33
N PRO A 28 -0.53 1.54 2.17
CA PRO A 28 -1.75 1.85 2.90
C PRO A 28 -1.59 3.09 3.80
N PRO A 29 -2.66 3.87 4.06
CA PRO A 29 -2.60 5.10 4.86
C PRO A 29 -2.00 4.92 6.26
N PHE A 30 -2.17 3.74 6.86
CA PHE A 30 -1.67 3.42 8.19
C PHE A 30 -0.13 3.34 8.28
N CYS A 31 0.57 3.25 7.14
CA CYS A 31 2.04 3.25 7.11
C CYS A 31 2.65 4.65 7.31
N ARG A 32 1.88 5.74 7.09
CA ARG A 32 2.38 7.13 7.04
C ARG A 32 3.23 7.55 8.25
N ARG A 33 2.87 7.12 9.46
CA ARG A 33 3.52 7.57 10.70
C ARG A 33 4.51 6.56 11.30
N LYS A 34 4.75 5.42 10.63
CA LYS A 34 5.51 4.30 11.20
C LYS A 34 6.77 3.96 10.42
N MET A 35 7.04 4.60 9.29
CA MET A 35 8.17 4.23 8.42
C MET A 35 9.53 4.35 9.14
N GLU A 36 9.74 5.41 9.91
CA GLU A 36 10.97 5.59 10.68
C GLU A 36 11.12 4.52 11.78
N GLU A 37 10.03 4.16 12.45
CA GLU A 37 10.03 3.09 13.46
C GLU A 37 10.31 1.72 12.83
N ILE A 38 9.74 1.44 11.65
CA ILE A 38 9.97 0.19 10.90
C ILE A 38 11.43 0.10 10.45
N ALA A 39 12.01 1.20 9.96
CA ALA A 39 13.41 1.24 9.53
C ALA A 39 14.39 1.02 10.68
N ASN A 40 14.03 1.50 11.89
CA ASN A 40 14.83 1.32 13.10
C ASN A 40 14.41 0.11 13.94
N PHE A 41 13.53 -0.77 13.42
CA PHE A 41 13.08 -1.96 14.13
C PHE A 41 14.27 -2.90 14.37
N SER A 42 14.58 -3.17 15.64
CA SER A 42 15.70 -4.03 16.02
C SER A 42 15.37 -5.49 15.76
N LEU A 43 16.06 -6.08 14.79
CA LEU A 43 15.97 -7.50 14.47
C LEU A 43 16.91 -8.32 15.36
N ARG A 44 16.47 -9.52 15.70
CA ARG A 44 17.31 -10.56 16.31
C ARG A 44 17.83 -11.49 15.22
N SER A 45 18.98 -12.10 15.47
CA SER A 45 19.56 -13.08 14.56
C SER A 45 18.71 -14.35 14.38
N SER A 46 17.79 -14.60 15.31
CA SER A 46 16.88 -15.74 15.30
C SER A 46 15.50 -15.42 14.72
N ASP A 47 15.25 -14.19 14.28
CA ASP A 47 13.94 -13.80 13.78
C ASP A 47 13.67 -14.46 12.42
N ILE A 48 12.41 -14.82 12.19
CA ILE A 48 11.93 -15.39 10.92
C ILE A 48 10.96 -14.37 10.32
N LEU A 49 11.30 -13.85 9.14
CA LEU A 49 10.43 -12.92 8.40
C LEU A 49 9.68 -13.68 7.31
N ILE A 50 8.37 -13.46 7.25
CA ILE A 50 7.53 -13.89 6.14
C ILE A 50 7.06 -12.62 5.43
N VAL A 51 7.46 -12.46 4.17
CA VAL A 51 7.16 -11.26 3.37
C VAL A 51 6.38 -11.68 2.13
N THR A 52 5.23 -11.04 1.92
CA THR A 52 4.28 -11.42 0.87
C THR A 52 3.70 -10.17 0.22
N TYR A 53 3.41 -10.22 -1.07
CA TYR A 53 2.58 -9.18 -1.68
C TYR A 53 1.17 -9.22 -1.07
N PRO A 54 0.51 -8.08 -0.79
CA PRO A 54 -0.82 -8.09 -0.18
C PRO A 54 -1.80 -8.93 -0.99
N LYS A 55 -2.54 -9.82 -0.32
CA LYS A 55 -3.48 -10.77 -0.96
C LYS A 55 -2.84 -11.75 -1.95
N SER A 56 -1.52 -11.97 -1.89
CA SER A 56 -0.95 -13.19 -2.45
C SER A 56 -1.42 -14.34 -1.57
N GLU A 57 -2.39 -15.11 -2.05
CA GLU A 57 -2.87 -16.32 -1.38
C GLU A 57 -1.66 -17.27 -1.26
N LEU A 58 -1.04 -17.30 -0.07
CA LEU A 58 -0.01 -18.28 0.22
C LEU A 58 -0.71 -19.63 0.28
N ILE A 59 -0.35 -20.50 -0.67
CA ILE A 59 -0.88 -21.85 -0.84
C ILE A 59 -0.78 -22.65 0.47
#